data_AF-A0A521SAN4-F1
#
_entry.id   AF-A0A521SAN4-F1
#
_cell.length_a   1.000
_cell.length_b   1.000
_cell.length_c   1.000
_cell.angle_alpha   90.00
_cell.angle_beta   90.00
_cell.angle_gamma   90.00
#
_symmetry.space_group_name_H-M   'P 1'
#
loop_
_entity.id
_entity.type
_entity.pdbx_description
1 polymer ?
#
loop_
_entity_poly.entity_id
_entity_poly.type
_entity_poly.pdbx_seq_one_letter_code
_entity_poly.pdbx_strand_id
1 'polypeptide(L)' 'MSKQQRPKMAVWKFASCDGCQLTLLNCEDELLPIAGEVDIVYFREATRADGKGPY' A
#
# COMPACT_ATOMS: atom_id res chain seq x y z
N MET A 1 -22.74 4.84 5.30
CA MET A 1 -22.18 3.73 4.51
C MET A 1 -21.64 2.71 5.49
N SER A 2 -22.18 1.49 5.49
CA SER A 2 -21.67 0.39 6.28
C SER A 2 -20.18 0.25 6.01
N LYS A 3 -19.36 0.45 7.04
CA LYS A 3 -17.90 0.45 6.97
C LYS A 3 -17.45 -1.00 6.77
N GLN A 4 -17.64 -1.57 5.57
CA GLN A 4 -16.89 -2.76 5.19
C GLN A 4 -15.42 -2.36 5.33
N GLN A 5 -14.71 -2.98 6.27
CA GLN A 5 -13.29 -2.73 6.43
C GLN A 5 -12.62 -3.04 5.10
N ARG A 6 -11.98 -2.02 4.50
CA ARG A 6 -11.14 -2.22 3.33
C ARG A 6 -10.11 -3.31 3.63
N PRO A 7 -9.79 -4.19 2.67
CA PRO A 7 -8.69 -5.14 2.82
C PRO A 7 -7.42 -4.40 3.21
N LYS A 8 -6.69 -4.94 4.18
CA LYS A 8 -5.38 -4.42 4.54
C LYS A 8 -4.36 -4.88 3.51
N MET A 9 -3.51 -3.97 3.05
CA MET A 9 -2.45 -4.26 2.10
C MET A 9 -1.08 -3.83 2.64
N ALA A 10 -0.11 -4.66 2.33
CA ALA A 10 1.24 -4.64 2.83
C ALA A 10 2.20 -4.83 1.64
N VAL A 11 3.10 -3.86 1.39
CA VAL A 11 4.09 -3.92 0.32
C VAL A 11 5.44 -4.26 0.93
N TRP A 12 5.86 -5.52 0.81
CA TRP A 12 7.13 -6.01 1.37
C TRP A 12 8.25 -6.05 0.35
N LYS A 13 9.44 -5.68 0.83
CA LYS A 13 10.71 -5.90 0.14
C LYS A 13 11.45 -7.04 0.84
N PHE A 14 11.80 -8.09 0.10
CA PHE A 14 12.73 -9.13 0.55
C PHE A 14 14.10 -8.89 -0.09
N ALA A 15 14.41 -9.56 -1.20
CA ALA A 15 15.60 -9.31 -2.00
C ALA A 15 15.19 -8.73 -3.37
N SER A 16 15.12 -7.40 -3.47
CA SER A 16 14.83 -6.69 -4.73
C SER A 16 15.44 -5.29 -4.75
N CYS A 17 15.40 -4.63 -5.92
CA CYS A 17 15.95 -3.29 -6.17
C CYS A 17 14.94 -2.14 -5.99
N ASP A 18 13.84 -2.36 -5.28
CA ASP A 18 12.71 -1.41 -5.13
C ASP A 18 11.88 -1.15 -6.40
N GLY A 19 12.27 -1.70 -7.56
CA GLY A 19 11.55 -1.50 -8.82
C GLY A 19 10.06 -1.79 -8.76
N CYS A 20 9.65 -2.95 -8.22
CA CYS A 20 8.23 -3.33 -8.16
C CYS A 20 7.39 -2.38 -7.30
N GLN A 21 7.96 -1.85 -6.22
CA GLN A 21 7.23 -0.94 -5.34
C GLN A 21 7.16 0.48 -5.92
N LEU A 22 8.21 0.91 -6.64
CA LEU A 22 8.18 2.16 -7.40
C LEU A 22 7.20 2.08 -8.57
N THR A 23 7.04 0.92 -9.22
CA THR A 23 5.99 0.72 -10.23
C THR A 23 4.60 0.99 -9.66
N LEU A 24 4.30 0.55 -8.44
CA LEU A 24 3.03 0.84 -7.78
C LEU A 24 2.86 2.35 -7.50
N LEU A 25 3.92 3.05 -7.11
CA LEU A 25 3.87 4.52 -6.94
C LEU A 25 3.70 5.28 -8.26
N ASN A 26 4.17 4.71 -9.36
CA ASN A 26 4.04 5.28 -10.70
C ASN A 26 2.67 5.05 -11.35
N CYS A 27 1.68 4.51 -10.62
CA CYS A 27 0.31 4.37 -11.10
C CYS A 27 -0.43 5.70 -11.30
N GLU A 28 0.16 6.84 -10.91
CA GLU A 28 -0.37 8.20 -11.14
C GLU A 28 -1.87 8.31 -10.79
N ASP A 29 -2.73 8.58 -11.77
CA ASP A 29 -4.17 8.76 -11.60
C ASP A 29 -4.88 7.49 -11.09
N GLU A 30 -4.30 6.30 -11.29
CA GLU A 30 -4.83 5.02 -10.79
C GLU A 30 -4.48 4.78 -9.32
N LEU A 31 -3.48 5.47 -8.77
CA LEU A 31 -3.04 5.27 -7.38
C LEU A 31 -4.13 5.65 -6.37
N LEU A 32 -4.86 6.74 -6.63
CA LEU A 32 -5.94 7.20 -5.76
C LEU A 32 -7.15 6.24 -5.73
N PRO A 33 -7.66 5.75 -6.88
CA PRO A 33 -8.63 4.65 -6.92
C PRO A 33 -8.16 3.42 -6.15
N ILE A 34 -6.91 2.97 -6.34
CA ILE A 34 -6.36 1.80 -5.62
C ILE A 34 -6.39 2.03 -4.11
N ALA A 35 -5.90 3.19 -3.63
CA ALA A 35 -5.94 3.55 -2.21
C ALA A 35 -7.38 3.76 -1.67
N GLY A 36 -8.35 3.94 -2.55
CA GLY A 36 -9.78 3.96 -2.24
C GLY A 36 -10.37 2.58 -1.91
N GLU A 37 -9.75 1.52 -2.43
CA GLU A 37 -10.22 0.14 -2.29
C GLU A 37 -9.50 -0.63 -1.18
N VAL A 38 -8.26 -0.26 -0.83
CA VAL A 38 -7.44 -0.95 0.20
C VAL A 38 -6.98 -0.01 1.31
N ASP A 39 -6.65 -0.57 2.46
CA ASP A 39 -5.98 0.12 3.57
C ASP A 39 -4.48 -0.24 3.55
N ILE A 40 -3.63 0.69 3.09
CA ILE A 40 -2.18 0.48 3.02
C ILE A 40 -1.59 0.64 4.42
N VAL A 41 -1.32 -0.49 5.06
CA VAL A 41 -0.85 -0.54 6.45
C VAL A 41 0.67 -0.64 6.57
N TYR A 42 1.36 -1.01 5.49
CA TYR A 42 2.81 -1.01 5.39
C TYR A 42 3.25 -0.79 3.95
N PHE A 43 3.98 0.29 3.68
CA PHE A 43 4.59 0.56 2.37
C PHE A 43 5.72 1.58 2.53
N ARG A 44 6.96 1.10 2.58
CA ARG A 44 8.15 1.91 2.94
C ARG A 44 8.37 3.17 2.10
N GLU A 45 8.03 3.13 0.81
CA GLU A 45 8.21 4.28 -0.10
C GLU A 45 7.02 5.27 -0.06
N ALA A 46 5.88 4.89 0.51
CA ALA A 46 4.63 5.66 0.45
C ALA A 46 4.11 6.12 1.82
N THR A 47 4.60 5.55 2.93
CA THR A 47 4.14 5.87 4.29
C THR A 47 5.27 6.41 5.17
N ARG A 48 4.91 7.24 6.15
CA ARG A 48 5.84 7.78 7.17
C ARG A 48 5.92 6.91 8.42
N ALA A 49 4.97 6.00 8.60
CA ALA A 49 4.86 5.13 9.74
C ALA A 49 4.23 3.80 9.31
N ASP A 50 4.52 2.76 10.07
CA ASP A 50 3.98 1.42 9.88
C ASP A 50 2.74 1.24 10.76
N GLY A 51 1.73 0.54 10.26
CA GLY A 51 0.52 0.22 11.02
C GLY A 51 0.79 -0.76 12.17
N LYS A 52 -0.23 -1.16 12.92
CA LYS A 52 -0.12 -2.27 13.88
C LYS A 52 -0.27 -3.61 13.16
N GLY A 53 0.77 -4.46 13.23
CA GLY A 53 0.71 -5.83 12.69
C GLY A 53 -0.21 -6.75 13.49
N PRO A 54 -0.33 -8.04 13.12
CA PRO A 54 0.18 -8.62 11.87
C PRO A 54 -0.66 -8.15 10.67
N TYR A 55 0.00 -7.91 9.56
CA TYR A 55 -0.59 -7.61 8.25
C TYR A 55 -0.16 -8.68 7.27
#